data_AF-A0A4V1V4L0-F1
#
_entry.id   AF-A0A4V1V4L0-F1
#
_cell.length_a   1.000
_cell.length_b   1.000
_cell.length_c   1.000
_cell.angle_alpha   90.00
_cell.angle_beta   90.00
_cell.angle_gamma   90.00
#
_symmetry.space_group_name_H-M   'P 1'
#
loop_
_entity.id
_entity.type
_entity.pdbx_description
1 polymer ?
#
loop_
_entity_poly.entity_id
_entity_poly.type
_entity_poly.pdbx_seq_one_letter_code
_entity_poly.pdbx_strand_id
1 'polypeptide(L)'
;MSSSTFPVSCVNPASCNRPATTTDPNGATTVYTYSADHGGVLSVVQPSVGGVSPATKYYYAQRYPWLKSGNGYAAGSSPIWVLTEERACRTSNLDLTTGVCTAGSADMARKLYDYGPDAGPNNLWLRGVALVSNGQTLRTCYGYDPLGRQISESKPRAELATCS
;
A
#
# COMPACT_ATOMS: atom_id res chain seq x y z
N MET A 1 -29.55 -5.33 2.76
CA MET A 1 -28.73 -6.55 2.63
C MET A 1 -27.41 -6.14 2.00
N SER A 2 -26.27 -6.55 2.54
CA SER A 2 -24.98 -6.34 1.87
C SER A 2 -24.69 -7.51 0.92
N SER A 3 -24.04 -7.25 -0.20
CA SER A 3 -23.68 -8.28 -1.19
C SER A 3 -22.25 -8.09 -1.69
N SER A 4 -21.68 -9.17 -2.25
CA SER A 4 -20.37 -9.17 -2.87
C SER A 4 -20.44 -9.92 -4.19
N THR A 5 -19.76 -9.42 -5.22
CA THR A 5 -19.61 -10.13 -6.49
C THR A 5 -18.18 -10.62 -6.64
N PHE A 6 -18.01 -11.88 -7.05
CA PHE A 6 -16.73 -12.53 -7.27
C PHE A 6 -16.58 -12.89 -8.76
N PRO A 7 -15.35 -13.09 -9.27
CA PRO A 7 -15.14 -13.66 -10.60
C PRO A 7 -15.88 -15.00 -10.76
N VAL A 8 -16.57 -15.18 -11.89
CA VAL A 8 -17.34 -16.41 -12.19
C VAL A 8 -16.43 -17.64 -12.35
N SER A 9 -15.20 -17.43 -12.80
CA SER A 9 -14.18 -18.47 -12.93
C SER A 9 -12.90 -18.06 -12.21
N CYS A 10 -12.22 -19.05 -11.62
CA CYS A 10 -10.93 -18.83 -10.99
C CYS A 10 -9.81 -18.99 -12.04
N VAL A 11 -9.54 -17.91 -12.79
CA VAL A 11 -8.38 -17.84 -13.70
C VAL A 11 -7.10 -17.56 -12.92
N ASN A 12 -7.18 -16.76 -11.85
CA ASN A 12 -6.06 -16.42 -10.99
C ASN A 12 -6.32 -16.85 -9.54
N PRO A 13 -5.63 -17.88 -9.03
CA PRO A 13 -5.82 -18.34 -7.66
C PRO A 13 -5.45 -17.30 -6.59
N ALA A 14 -4.63 -16.30 -6.91
CA ALA A 14 -4.23 -15.24 -5.97
C ALA A 14 -5.35 -14.21 -5.70
N SER A 15 -6.34 -14.10 -6.60
CA SER A 15 -7.40 -13.07 -6.51
C SER A 15 -8.82 -13.58 -6.75
N CYS A 16 -9.03 -14.81 -7.22
CA CYS A 16 -10.36 -15.29 -7.59
C CYS A 16 -11.33 -15.46 -6.40
N ASN A 17 -10.81 -15.63 -5.18
CA ASN A 17 -11.61 -15.64 -3.95
C ASN A 17 -11.77 -14.24 -3.34
N ARG A 18 -11.38 -13.18 -4.05
CA ARG A 18 -11.54 -11.79 -3.63
C ARG A 18 -12.72 -11.15 -4.38
N PRO A 19 -13.53 -10.31 -3.71
CA PRO A 19 -14.67 -9.68 -4.35
C PRO A 19 -14.21 -8.62 -5.35
N ALA A 20 -14.80 -8.61 -6.55
CA ALA A 20 -14.66 -7.53 -7.53
C ALA A 20 -15.47 -6.30 -7.12
N THR A 21 -16.62 -6.52 -6.47
CA THR A 21 -17.44 -5.45 -5.90
C THR A 21 -18.04 -5.86 -4.56
N THR A 22 -18.32 -4.87 -3.71
CA THR A 22 -19.15 -5.01 -2.52
C THR A 22 -20.22 -3.93 -2.54
N THR A 23 -21.46 -4.25 -2.21
CA THR A 23 -22.56 -3.30 -2.10
C THR A 23 -23.08 -3.31 -0.68
N ASP A 24 -23.14 -2.12 -0.07
CA ASP A 24 -23.64 -1.95 1.29
C ASP A 24 -25.19 -2.00 1.35
N PRO A 25 -25.80 -2.01 2.55
CA PRO A 25 -27.26 -2.00 2.67
C PRO A 25 -27.96 -0.76 2.12
N ASN A 26 -27.24 0.34 1.92
CA ASN A 26 -27.74 1.57 1.34
C ASN A 26 -27.65 1.57 -0.20
N GLY A 27 -27.15 0.49 -0.80
CA GLY A 27 -26.96 0.35 -2.25
C GLY A 27 -25.66 0.98 -2.76
N ALA A 28 -24.76 1.40 -1.86
CA ALA A 28 -23.50 2.01 -2.22
C ALA A 28 -22.47 0.91 -2.58
N THR A 29 -21.99 0.94 -3.83
CA THR A 29 -21.06 -0.07 -4.37
C THR A 29 -19.61 0.39 -4.35
N THR A 30 -18.72 -0.41 -3.75
CA THR A 30 -17.27 -0.27 -3.85
C THR A 30 -16.72 -1.27 -4.86
N VAL A 31 -15.81 -0.82 -5.73
CA VAL A 31 -15.18 -1.63 -6.79
C VAL A 31 -13.70 -1.85 -6.46
N TYR A 32 -13.22 -3.06 -6.71
CA TYR A 32 -11.84 -3.49 -6.44
C TYR A 32 -11.20 -4.05 -7.70
N THR A 33 -9.91 -3.75 -7.89
CA THR A 33 -9.07 -4.46 -8.87
C THR A 33 -7.89 -5.11 -8.17
N TYR A 34 -7.34 -6.18 -8.76
CA TYR A 34 -6.28 -6.97 -8.17
C TYR A 34 -5.18 -7.26 -9.16
N SER A 35 -3.96 -7.40 -8.66
CA SER A 35 -2.78 -7.77 -9.44
C SER A 35 -2.88 -9.21 -9.92
N ALA A 36 -2.58 -9.42 -11.19
CA ALA A 36 -2.48 -10.76 -11.75
C ALA A 36 -1.25 -11.53 -11.21
N ASP A 37 -0.19 -10.83 -10.82
CA ASP A 37 1.08 -11.45 -10.46
C ASP A 37 1.15 -11.89 -9.00
N HIS A 38 0.48 -11.15 -8.11
CA HIS A 38 0.61 -11.35 -6.66
C HIS A 38 -0.70 -11.25 -5.87
N GLY A 39 -1.84 -11.02 -6.54
CA GLY A 39 -3.16 -10.97 -5.91
C GLY A 39 -3.43 -9.78 -4.99
N GLY A 40 -2.48 -8.84 -4.87
CA GLY A 40 -2.65 -7.61 -4.09
C GLY A 40 -3.68 -6.68 -4.76
N VAL A 41 -4.41 -5.90 -3.96
CA VAL A 41 -5.38 -4.91 -4.46
C VAL A 41 -4.64 -3.83 -5.23
N LEU A 42 -5.03 -3.48 -6.45
CA LEU A 42 -4.44 -2.39 -7.24
C LEU A 42 -5.25 -1.10 -7.15
N SER A 43 -6.57 -1.20 -7.03
CA SER A 43 -7.43 -0.04 -6.80
C SER A 43 -8.65 -0.39 -5.96
N VAL A 44 -9.11 0.61 -5.21
CA VAL A 44 -10.41 0.63 -4.54
C VAL A 44 -11.10 1.90 -4.99
N VAL A 45 -12.32 1.79 -5.52
CA VAL A 45 -13.16 2.92 -5.94
C VAL A 45 -14.45 2.88 -5.14
N GLN A 46 -14.67 3.92 -4.36
CA GLN A 46 -15.88 4.10 -3.58
C GLN A 46 -17.00 4.74 -4.41
N PRO A 47 -18.26 4.64 -3.95
CA PRO A 47 -19.39 5.31 -4.58
C PRO A 47 -19.15 6.81 -4.80
N SER A 48 -19.75 7.36 -5.85
CA SER A 48 -19.67 8.80 -6.10
C SER A 48 -20.43 9.59 -5.03
N VAL A 49 -19.77 10.57 -4.43
CA VAL A 49 -20.33 11.53 -3.49
C VAL A 49 -20.02 12.93 -4.01
N GLY A 50 -21.05 13.71 -4.33
CA GLY A 50 -20.87 15.08 -4.85
C GLY A 50 -20.14 15.15 -6.20
N GLY A 51 -20.27 14.12 -7.05
CA GLY A 51 -19.62 14.09 -8.37
C GLY A 51 -18.17 13.59 -8.37
N VAL A 52 -17.63 13.25 -7.20
CA VAL A 52 -16.30 12.65 -7.02
C VAL A 52 -16.48 11.22 -6.56
N SER A 53 -15.78 10.28 -7.18
CA SER A 53 -15.69 8.89 -6.73
C SER A 53 -14.36 8.71 -6.01
N PRO A 54 -14.32 8.73 -4.67
CA PRO A 54 -13.08 8.57 -3.93
C PRO A 54 -12.42 7.26 -4.31
N ALA A 55 -11.14 7.32 -4.66
CA ALA A 55 -10.40 6.16 -5.09
C ALA A 55 -9.00 6.15 -4.49
N THR A 56 -8.52 4.95 -4.19
CA THR A 56 -7.14 4.70 -3.77
C THR A 56 -6.49 3.76 -4.78
N LYS A 57 -5.30 4.12 -5.27
CA LYS A 57 -4.45 3.25 -6.09
C LYS A 57 -3.26 2.78 -5.28
N TYR A 58 -2.95 1.50 -5.38
CA TYR A 58 -1.91 0.81 -4.62
C TYR A 58 -0.77 0.41 -5.54
N TYR A 59 0.46 0.65 -5.10
CA TYR A 59 1.68 0.34 -5.83
C TYR A 59 2.52 -0.64 -5.02
N TYR A 60 3.03 -1.65 -5.72
CA TYR A 60 3.83 -2.71 -5.13
C TYR A 60 5.19 -2.78 -5.80
N ALA A 61 6.19 -3.27 -5.07
CA ALA A 61 7.49 -3.62 -5.61
C ALA A 61 7.93 -4.97 -5.08
N GLN A 62 8.74 -5.68 -5.87
CA GLN A 62 9.48 -6.84 -5.41
C GLN A 62 10.70 -6.40 -4.61
N ARG A 63 10.84 -6.91 -3.38
CA ARG A 63 12.02 -6.71 -2.54
C ARG A 63 12.57 -8.04 -2.05
N TYR A 64 13.88 -8.10 -1.84
CA TYR A 64 14.54 -9.29 -1.32
C TYR A 64 14.84 -9.13 0.17
N PRO A 65 14.56 -10.15 1.00
CA PRO A 65 15.07 -10.15 2.35
C PRO A 65 16.59 -10.31 2.31
N TRP A 66 17.29 -9.61 3.19
CA TRP A 66 18.74 -9.73 3.35
C TRP A 66 19.05 -10.51 4.62
N LEU A 67 19.45 -11.76 4.41
CA LEU A 67 19.62 -12.78 5.43
C LEU A 67 21.10 -12.95 5.75
N LYS A 68 21.39 -13.38 6.98
CA LYS A 68 22.77 -13.66 7.41
C LYS A 68 23.36 -14.78 6.54
N SER A 69 24.53 -14.54 5.96
CA SER A 69 25.27 -15.48 5.12
C SER A 69 26.76 -15.37 5.42
N GLY A 70 27.34 -16.41 6.04
CA GLY A 70 28.71 -16.38 6.55
C GLY A 70 28.94 -15.24 7.54
N ASN A 71 29.96 -14.42 7.26
CA ASN A 71 30.30 -13.23 8.06
C ASN A 71 29.51 -11.96 7.65
N GLY A 72 28.61 -12.06 6.66
CA GLY A 72 27.87 -10.91 6.12
C GLY A 72 26.38 -11.18 5.93
N TYR A 73 25.77 -10.43 5.02
CA TYR A 73 24.37 -10.57 4.63
C TYR A 73 24.26 -10.68 3.11
N ALA A 74 23.33 -11.50 2.64
CA ALA A 74 23.06 -11.67 1.22
C ALA A 74 21.55 -11.58 0.97
N ALA A 75 21.17 -11.07 -0.20
CA ALA A 75 19.79 -11.13 -0.66
C ALA A 75 19.32 -12.59 -0.77
N GLY A 76 18.07 -12.85 -0.37
CA GLY A 76 17.42 -14.13 -0.57
C GLY A 76 17.25 -14.46 -2.05
N SER A 77 16.95 -15.73 -2.36
CA SER A 77 16.78 -16.19 -3.74
C SER A 77 15.44 -15.81 -4.36
N SER A 78 14.44 -15.48 -3.56
CA SER A 78 13.09 -15.15 -4.03
C SER A 78 12.63 -13.79 -3.48
N PRO A 79 12.18 -12.87 -4.34
CA PRO A 79 11.64 -11.61 -3.87
C PRO A 79 10.23 -11.78 -3.32
N ILE A 80 9.80 -10.81 -2.53
CA ILE A 80 8.46 -10.70 -1.97
C ILE A 80 7.85 -9.40 -2.47
N TRP A 81 6.60 -9.46 -2.90
CA TRP A 81 5.82 -8.27 -3.23
C TRP A 81 5.42 -7.53 -1.96
N VAL A 82 5.86 -6.28 -1.83
CA VAL A 82 5.51 -5.40 -0.72
C VAL A 82 4.78 -4.17 -1.25
N LEU A 83 3.81 -3.67 -0.48
CA LEU A 83 3.10 -2.43 -0.79
C LEU A 83 4.04 -1.26 -0.54
N THR A 84 4.38 -0.47 -1.55
CA THR A 84 5.34 0.65 -1.42
C THR A 84 4.67 2.01 -1.36
N GLU A 85 3.52 2.16 -2.01
CA GLU A 85 2.81 3.43 -2.08
C GLU A 85 1.30 3.25 -2.22
N GLU A 86 0.53 4.10 -1.53
CA GLU A 86 -0.88 4.38 -1.84
C GLU A 86 -1.00 5.81 -2.34
N ARG A 87 -1.87 6.02 -3.33
CA ARG A 87 -2.25 7.35 -3.82
C ARG A 87 -3.76 7.53 -3.76
N ALA A 88 -4.17 8.68 -3.28
CA ALA A 88 -5.55 9.15 -3.31
C ALA A 88 -5.58 10.65 -3.58
N CYS A 89 -6.75 11.14 -3.97
CA CYS A 89 -7.02 12.55 -4.19
C CYS A 89 -7.91 13.07 -3.07
N ARG A 90 -7.61 14.28 -2.58
CA ARG A 90 -8.35 14.84 -1.44
C ARG A 90 -9.71 15.37 -1.85
N THR A 91 -9.79 15.98 -3.02
CA THR A 91 -10.99 16.71 -3.48
C THR A 91 -11.44 16.35 -4.89
N SER A 92 -10.58 15.75 -5.72
CA SER A 92 -10.89 15.41 -7.10
C SER A 92 -10.85 13.90 -7.38
N ASN A 93 -11.17 13.51 -8.61
CA ASN A 93 -11.08 12.11 -9.01
C ASN A 93 -9.61 11.69 -9.20
N LEU A 94 -9.30 10.45 -8.85
CA LEU A 94 -8.02 9.82 -9.18
C LEU A 94 -8.13 9.14 -10.54
N ASP A 95 -7.29 9.52 -11.50
CA ASP A 95 -7.12 8.75 -12.73
C ASP A 95 -6.39 7.44 -12.37
N LEU A 96 -7.09 6.31 -12.44
CA LEU A 96 -6.54 5.01 -12.10
C LEU A 96 -5.49 4.50 -13.11
N THR A 97 -5.43 5.07 -14.31
CA THR A 97 -4.42 4.73 -15.31
C THR A 97 -3.09 5.39 -14.93
N THR A 98 -3.10 6.71 -14.79
CA THR A 98 -1.87 7.48 -14.51
C THR A 98 -1.52 7.54 -13.02
N GLY A 99 -2.50 7.36 -12.14
CA GLY A 99 -2.35 7.53 -10.69
C GLY A 99 -2.16 8.99 -10.26
N VAL A 100 -2.75 9.92 -11.01
CA VAL A 100 -2.67 11.37 -10.78
C VAL A 100 -4.08 11.92 -10.53
N CYS A 101 -4.18 12.93 -9.66
CA CYS A 101 -5.43 13.61 -9.39
C CYS A 101 -5.82 14.53 -10.54
N THR A 102 -7.11 14.58 -10.87
CA THR A 102 -7.59 15.46 -11.94
C THR A 102 -7.42 16.95 -11.60
N ALA A 103 -7.35 17.31 -10.31
CA ALA A 103 -6.99 18.65 -9.85
C ALA A 103 -5.46 18.89 -9.71
N GLY A 104 -4.62 17.93 -10.13
CA GLY A 104 -3.17 18.05 -10.11
C GLY A 104 -2.49 17.62 -8.80
N SER A 105 -1.17 17.79 -8.73
CA SER A 105 -0.32 17.23 -7.65
C SER A 105 -0.56 17.84 -6.27
N ALA A 106 -1.09 19.06 -6.19
CA ALA A 106 -1.46 19.70 -4.92
C ALA A 106 -2.64 18.99 -4.23
N ASP A 107 -3.53 18.35 -4.99
CA ASP A 107 -4.66 17.57 -4.47
C ASP A 107 -4.26 16.14 -4.05
N MET A 108 -3.02 15.74 -4.34
CA MET A 108 -2.56 14.38 -4.10
C MET A 108 -2.20 14.15 -2.63
N ALA A 109 -2.69 13.04 -2.10
CA ALA A 109 -2.23 12.44 -0.85
C ALA A 109 -1.54 11.11 -1.16
N ARG A 110 -0.32 10.95 -0.65
CA ARG A 110 0.47 9.71 -0.79
C ARG A 110 0.77 9.11 0.57
N LYS A 111 0.75 7.79 0.64
CA LYS A 111 1.23 7.04 1.80
C LYS A 111 2.35 6.13 1.33
N LEU A 112 3.57 6.40 1.78
CA LEU A 112 4.77 5.66 1.40
C LEU A 112 5.13 4.67 2.50
N TYR A 113 5.51 3.47 2.11
CA TYR A 113 5.87 2.38 3.01
C TYR A 113 7.37 2.08 2.90
N ASP A 114 8.08 2.20 4.01
CA ASP A 114 9.51 2.02 4.10
C ASP A 114 9.84 0.68 4.76
N TYR A 115 10.55 -0.19 4.04
CA TYR A 115 11.02 -1.49 4.54
C TYR A 115 12.53 -1.51 4.80
N GLY A 116 13.18 -0.33 4.85
CA GLY A 116 14.62 -0.20 5.03
C GLY A 116 15.43 -0.37 3.74
N PRO A 117 16.76 -0.44 3.82
CA PRO A 117 17.66 -0.55 2.67
C PRO A 117 17.70 -1.97 2.05
N ASP A 118 18.07 -2.07 0.77
CA ASP A 118 18.42 -3.34 0.12
C ASP A 118 19.88 -3.73 0.42
N ALA A 119 20.23 -3.80 1.70
CA ALA A 119 21.54 -4.21 2.21
C ALA A 119 21.49 -4.48 3.71
N GLY A 120 22.49 -5.20 4.23
CA GLY A 120 22.63 -5.47 5.66
C GLY A 120 21.49 -6.32 6.23
N PRO A 121 21.28 -6.38 7.55
CA PRO A 121 20.16 -7.13 8.12
C PRO A 121 18.83 -6.50 7.74
N ASN A 122 18.04 -7.18 6.91
CA ASN A 122 16.70 -6.72 6.55
C ASN A 122 15.72 -7.86 6.23
N ASN A 123 14.81 -8.15 7.16
CA ASN A 123 13.75 -9.14 6.96
C ASN A 123 12.50 -8.56 6.28
N LEU A 124 12.59 -7.37 5.69
CA LEU A 124 11.47 -6.62 5.09
C LEU A 124 10.33 -6.34 6.08
N TRP A 125 10.69 -6.05 7.33
CA TRP A 125 9.72 -5.47 8.27
C TRP A 125 9.44 -4.03 7.90
N LEU A 126 8.18 -3.61 8.06
CA LEU A 126 7.79 -2.24 7.79
C LEU A 126 8.42 -1.32 8.82
N ARG A 127 9.46 -0.57 8.44
CA ARG A 127 10.18 0.35 9.32
C ARG A 127 9.51 1.71 9.42
N GLY A 128 8.67 2.06 8.45
CA GLY A 128 7.93 3.30 8.56
C GLY A 128 6.87 3.54 7.51
N VAL A 129 6.03 4.52 7.82
CA VAL A 129 4.99 5.03 6.95
C VAL A 129 5.13 6.54 6.88
N ALA A 130 5.16 7.10 5.67
CA ALA A 130 5.16 8.54 5.45
C ALA A 130 3.91 8.98 4.70
N LEU A 131 3.12 9.85 5.32
CA LEU A 131 2.00 10.53 4.68
C LEU A 131 2.50 11.84 4.08
N VAL A 132 2.43 11.96 2.76
CA VAL A 132 2.85 13.15 2.00
C VAL A 132 1.63 13.82 1.40
N SER A 133 1.35 15.05 1.82
CA SER A 133 0.24 15.86 1.29
C SER A 133 0.46 17.34 1.58
N ASN A 134 0.04 18.22 0.68
CA ASN A 134 0.16 19.68 0.84
C ASN A 134 1.57 20.16 1.23
N GLY A 135 2.62 19.55 0.66
CA GLY A 135 4.02 19.89 0.97
C GLY A 135 4.51 19.44 2.35
N GLN A 136 3.68 18.77 3.15
CA GLN A 136 4.06 18.20 4.44
C GLN A 136 4.33 16.70 4.30
N THR A 137 5.29 16.21 5.10
CA THR A 137 5.55 14.79 5.28
C THR A 137 5.40 14.45 6.76
N LEU A 138 4.43 13.61 7.09
CA LEU A 138 4.23 13.09 8.44
C LEU A 138 4.70 11.65 8.48
N ARG A 139 5.76 11.36 9.23
CA ARG A 139 6.40 10.05 9.26
C ARG A 139 6.24 9.35 10.61
N THR A 140 5.75 8.12 10.57
CA THR A 140 5.77 7.20 11.72
C THR A 140 6.85 6.15 11.45
N CYS A 141 7.72 5.88 12.43
CA CYS A 141 8.70 4.79 12.32
C CYS A 141 8.45 3.72 13.37
N TYR A 142 8.83 2.48 13.04
CA TYR A 142 8.68 1.29 13.85
C TYR A 142 10.04 0.64 14.08
N GLY A 143 10.37 0.36 15.33
CA GLY A 143 11.55 -0.40 15.70
C GLY A 143 11.17 -1.82 16.12
N TYR A 144 12.04 -2.77 15.80
CA TYR A 144 11.83 -4.19 16.07
C TYR A 144 12.99 -4.78 16.84
N ASP A 145 12.71 -5.77 17.66
CA ASP A 145 13.74 -6.62 18.25
C ASP A 145 14.24 -7.68 17.26
N PRO A 146 15.28 -8.47 17.60
CA PRO A 146 15.80 -9.51 16.71
C PRO A 146 14.81 -10.62 16.34
N LEU A 147 13.69 -10.75 17.06
CA LEU A 147 12.63 -11.74 16.78
C LEU A 147 11.50 -11.15 15.90
N GLY A 148 11.57 -9.86 15.56
CA GLY A 148 10.56 -9.18 14.76
C GLY A 148 9.36 -8.68 15.55
N ARG A 149 9.47 -8.62 16.88
CA ARG A 149 8.44 -7.99 17.73
C ARG A 149 8.65 -6.48 17.69
N GLN A 150 7.59 -5.72 17.45
CA GLN A 150 7.66 -4.26 17.49
C GLN A 150 7.92 -3.81 18.94
N ILE A 151 8.97 -3.02 19.13
CA ILE A 151 9.42 -2.52 20.44
C ILE A 151 9.38 -0.99 20.55
N SER A 152 9.25 -0.28 19.43
CA SER A 152 9.11 1.18 19.44
C SER A 152 8.23 1.67 18.31
N GLU A 153 7.63 2.83 18.55
CA GLU A 153 6.91 3.63 17.55
C GLU A 153 7.25 5.10 17.79
N SER A 154 7.77 5.78 16.77
CA SER A 154 7.89 7.24 16.78
C SER A 154 6.74 7.84 15.97
N LYS A 155 6.03 8.80 16.55
CA LYS A 155 4.93 9.51 15.88
C LYS A 155 5.46 10.67 15.03
N PRO A 156 4.66 11.21 14.08
CA PRO A 156 5.09 12.26 13.15
C PRO A 156 5.75 13.50 13.74
N ARG A 157 5.49 13.80 15.02
CA ARG A 157 6.13 14.91 15.74
C ARG A 157 7.59 14.66 16.13
N ALA A 158 8.14 13.49 15.80
CA ALA A 158 9.56 13.18 16.01
C ALA A 158 10.48 13.79 14.92
N GLU A 159 9.90 14.39 13.87
CA GLU A 159 10.62 15.09 12.79
C GLU A 159 11.70 14.24 12.09
N LEU A 160 11.50 12.92 12.04
CA LEU A 160 12.43 12.00 11.41
C LEU A 160 12.35 12.06 9.87
N ALA A 161 13.50 12.28 9.23
CA ALA A 161 13.61 12.20 7.77
C ALA A 161 13.55 10.76 7.25
N THR A 162 14.10 9.80 8.02
CA THR A 162 14.20 8.37 7.69
C THR A 162 13.94 7.50 8.91
N CYS A 163 13.52 6.25 8.68
CA CYS A 163 13.41 5.25 9.75
C CYS A 163 14.67 4.40 9.79
N SER A 164 15.17 4.14 11.01
CA SER A 164 16.37 3.31 11.26
C SER A 164 16.00 1.85 11.44
#